data_AF-A0A8D4VQQ8-F1
#
_entry.id   AF-A0A8D4VQQ8-F1
#
_cell.length_a   1.000
_cell.length_b   1.000
_cell.length_c   1.000
_cell.angle_alpha   90.00
_cell.angle_beta   90.00
_cell.angle_gamma   90.00
#
_symmetry.space_group_name_H-M   'P 1'
#
loop_
_entity.id
_entity.type
_entity.pdbx_description
1 polymer ?
#
loop_
_entity_poly.entity_id
_entity_poly.type
_entity_poly.pdbx_seq_one_letter_code
_entity_poly.pdbx_strand_id
1 'polypeptide(L)'
;MALLLSGCVWLRLLETKNQIAEFDQNFHVDSGEHFILHFHRPTLLSEDFTYLSGIEPTARQPLPNGKRNNYVFQKLNGTGDVTRAPAGDLVFELSFDNQDRLVSWDFSPVFLAIAPPAFLEASLRSLGSANIDQANQKVSADPAHLEKIADKLPPRSKVVAALGEPLEIVEKGGSLRYTYKFRLDGRAVDEDHEKNRIAVAKLYFDKQTDRLSKMSGRFAGLKLTINYRRFTKDEHEAGT
;
A
#
# COMPACT_ATOMS: atom_id res chain seq x y z
N MET A 1 27.68 -17.64 -1.05
CA MET A 1 26.45 -18.20 -1.69
C MET A 1 25.25 -17.24 -1.57
N ALA A 2 25.44 -15.92 -1.48
CA ALA A 2 24.36 -14.93 -1.36
C ALA A 2 23.95 -14.29 -2.71
N LEU A 3 24.84 -14.30 -3.71
CA LEU A 3 24.60 -13.71 -5.05
C LEU A 3 23.57 -14.49 -5.89
N LEU A 4 23.37 -15.79 -5.63
CA LEU A 4 22.38 -16.60 -6.34
C LEU A 4 20.95 -16.37 -5.80
N LEU A 5 20.80 -15.98 -4.54
CA LEU A 5 19.49 -15.77 -3.91
C LEU A 5 18.90 -14.40 -4.28
N SER A 6 19.71 -13.34 -4.32
CA SER A 6 19.24 -12.01 -4.71
C SER A 6 18.82 -11.93 -6.19
N GLY A 7 19.50 -12.66 -7.08
CA GLY A 7 19.12 -12.76 -8.49
C GLY A 7 17.72 -13.35 -8.69
N CYS A 8 17.31 -14.30 -7.84
CA CYS A 8 16.00 -14.92 -7.89
C CYS A 8 14.87 -13.95 -7.50
N VAL A 9 15.08 -13.08 -6.50
CA VAL A 9 14.08 -12.10 -6.06
C VAL A 9 13.74 -11.11 -7.19
N TRP A 10 14.77 -10.55 -7.84
CA TRP A 10 14.56 -9.56 -8.91
C TRP A 10 13.89 -10.17 -10.15
N LEU A 11 14.18 -11.42 -10.48
CA LEU A 11 13.51 -12.14 -11.56
C LEU A 11 12.02 -12.36 -11.25
N ARG A 12 11.69 -12.78 -10.03
CA ARG A 12 10.29 -12.93 -9.59
C ARG A 12 9.53 -11.59 -9.57
N LEU A 13 10.18 -10.52 -9.15
CA LEU A 13 9.61 -9.16 -9.22
C LEU A 13 9.34 -8.72 -10.66
N LEU A 14 10.29 -8.99 -11.57
CA LEU A 14 10.11 -8.70 -12.99
C LEU A 14 8.97 -9.52 -13.60
N GLU A 15 8.89 -10.81 -13.26
CA GLU A 15 7.81 -11.68 -13.70
C GLU A 15 6.46 -11.19 -13.17
N THR A 16 6.37 -10.85 -11.88
CA THR A 16 5.16 -10.25 -11.29
C THR A 16 4.77 -8.95 -12.00
N LYS A 17 5.75 -8.09 -12.31
CA LYS A 17 5.50 -6.86 -13.06
C LYS A 17 4.91 -7.16 -14.46
N ASN A 18 5.46 -8.14 -15.17
CA ASN A 18 4.96 -8.56 -16.47
C ASN A 18 3.54 -9.14 -16.36
N GLN A 19 3.25 -9.90 -15.30
CA GLN A 19 1.89 -10.38 -15.01
C GLN A 19 0.91 -9.22 -14.79
N ILE A 20 1.33 -8.15 -14.11
CA ILE A 20 0.48 -6.96 -13.88
C ILE A 20 0.13 -6.27 -15.21
N ALA A 21 1.03 -6.31 -16.22
CA ALA A 21 0.73 -5.78 -17.55
C ALA A 21 -0.44 -6.52 -18.23
N GLU A 22 -0.68 -7.78 -17.83
CA GLU A 22 -1.82 -8.59 -18.22
C GLU A 22 -2.74 -8.85 -17.01
N PHE A 23 -3.14 -7.76 -16.33
CA PHE A 23 -3.77 -7.80 -15.01
C PHE A 23 -4.91 -8.81 -14.90
N ASP A 24 -5.94 -8.71 -15.76
CA ASP A 24 -7.15 -9.54 -15.67
C ASP A 24 -6.91 -11.03 -15.98
N GLN A 25 -5.76 -11.38 -16.58
CA GLN A 25 -5.39 -12.78 -16.81
C GLN A 25 -4.65 -13.40 -15.62
N ASN A 26 -3.99 -12.57 -14.82
CA ASN A 26 -3.08 -13.02 -13.76
C ASN A 26 -3.57 -12.67 -12.34
N PHE A 27 -4.55 -11.77 -12.23
CA PHE A 27 -5.07 -11.26 -10.98
C PHE A 27 -6.59 -11.16 -10.98
N HIS A 28 -7.17 -11.30 -9.79
CA HIS A 28 -8.56 -10.98 -9.50
C HIS A 28 -8.63 -10.13 -8.24
N VAL A 29 -9.61 -9.23 -8.17
CA VAL A 29 -9.82 -8.35 -7.01
C VAL A 29 -11.18 -8.66 -6.39
N ASP A 30 -11.16 -9.03 -5.11
CA ASP A 30 -12.36 -9.03 -4.27
C ASP A 30 -12.36 -7.74 -3.44
N SER A 31 -13.36 -6.88 -3.67
CA SER A 31 -13.50 -5.61 -2.95
C SER A 31 -14.85 -5.50 -2.25
N GLY A 32 -14.81 -5.18 -0.96
CA GLY A 32 -15.98 -4.96 -0.12
C GLY A 32 -15.57 -4.26 1.18
N GLU A 33 -15.67 -4.96 2.30
CA GLU A 33 -15.10 -4.48 3.57
C GLU A 33 -13.57 -4.47 3.51
N HIS A 34 -12.98 -5.49 2.89
CA HIS A 34 -11.57 -5.64 2.60
C HIS A 34 -11.30 -5.43 1.12
N PHE A 35 -10.02 -5.26 0.77
CA PHE A 35 -9.55 -5.34 -0.61
C PHE A 35 -8.57 -6.49 -0.68
N ILE A 36 -8.87 -7.50 -1.48
CA ILE A 36 -8.05 -8.69 -1.61
C ILE A 36 -7.62 -8.83 -3.06
N LEU A 37 -6.30 -8.80 -3.27
CA LEU A 37 -5.68 -9.09 -4.56
C LEU A 37 -5.33 -10.58 -4.60
N HIS A 38 -5.95 -11.34 -5.50
CA HIS A 38 -5.68 -12.74 -5.73
C HIS A 38 -4.72 -12.94 -6.90
N PHE A 39 -3.77 -13.85 -6.76
CA PHE A 39 -2.77 -14.19 -7.78
C PHE A 39 -3.12 -15.53 -8.41
N HIS A 40 -3.41 -15.55 -9.72
CA HIS A 40 -3.70 -16.79 -10.44
C HIS A 40 -2.43 -17.60 -10.74
N ARG A 41 -1.30 -16.92 -10.95
CA ARG A 41 0.00 -17.52 -11.26
C ARG A 41 1.07 -16.96 -10.32
N PRO A 42 1.03 -17.30 -9.02
CA PRO A 42 1.85 -16.65 -8.01
C PRO A 42 3.34 -16.97 -8.24
N THR A 43 4.20 -15.96 -8.12
CA THR A 43 5.65 -16.11 -8.32
C THR A 43 6.45 -15.66 -7.10
N LEU A 44 6.01 -14.59 -6.43
CA LEU A 44 6.67 -14.04 -5.24
C LEU A 44 6.61 -15.01 -4.05
N LEU A 45 7.72 -15.12 -3.34
CA LEU A 45 7.87 -15.95 -2.15
C LEU A 45 7.73 -15.13 -0.87
N SER A 46 7.39 -15.78 0.26
CA SER A 46 7.39 -15.10 1.56
C SER A 46 8.73 -14.48 1.92
N GLU A 47 9.84 -15.11 1.54
CA GLU A 47 11.18 -14.56 1.78
C GLU A 47 11.47 -13.30 0.95
N ASP A 48 10.84 -13.13 -0.22
CA ASP A 48 11.01 -11.94 -1.05
C ASP A 48 10.53 -10.70 -0.29
N PHE A 49 9.42 -10.82 0.46
CA PHE A 49 8.90 -9.74 1.29
C PHE A 49 9.86 -9.36 2.39
N THR A 50 10.37 -10.33 3.15
CA THR A 50 11.36 -10.06 4.21
C THR A 50 12.63 -9.45 3.63
N TYR A 51 13.13 -9.98 2.52
CA TYR A 51 14.34 -9.48 1.83
C TYR A 51 14.17 -8.03 1.36
N LEU A 52 13.05 -7.69 0.71
CA LEU A 52 12.82 -6.36 0.16
C LEU A 52 12.51 -5.32 1.24
N SER A 53 11.82 -5.73 2.29
CA SER A 53 11.34 -4.84 3.34
C SER A 53 12.31 -4.67 4.51
N GLY A 54 13.17 -5.67 4.75
CA GLY A 54 14.00 -5.76 5.95
C GLY A 54 13.19 -5.93 7.24
N ILE A 55 11.92 -6.33 7.16
CA ILE A 55 11.06 -6.55 8.33
C ILE A 55 10.45 -7.95 8.30
N GLU A 56 10.28 -8.50 9.49
CA GLU A 56 9.58 -9.76 9.73
C GLU A 56 8.09 -9.52 9.94
N PRO A 57 7.22 -10.46 9.55
CA PRO A 57 5.80 -10.36 9.87
C PRO A 57 5.58 -10.34 11.39
N THR A 58 4.55 -9.62 11.83
CA THR A 58 4.06 -9.62 13.23
C THR A 58 3.73 -11.04 13.68
N ALA A 59 3.05 -11.80 12.83
CA ALA A 59 2.69 -13.18 13.10
C ALA A 59 2.76 -14.02 11.83
N ARG A 60 3.08 -15.31 12.03
CA ARG A 60 2.99 -16.36 11.01
C ARG A 60 1.98 -17.39 11.48
N GLN A 61 0.95 -17.61 10.68
CA GLN A 61 -0.08 -18.58 10.96
C GLN A 61 0.01 -19.72 9.93
N PRO A 62 0.25 -20.98 10.35
CA PRO A 62 0.13 -22.11 9.45
C PRO A 62 -1.34 -22.30 9.05
N LEU A 63 -1.56 -22.62 7.78
CA LEU A 63 -2.86 -22.95 7.21
C LEU A 63 -2.81 -24.36 6.60
N PRO A 64 -3.94 -25.06 6.43
CA PRO A 64 -3.94 -26.40 5.83
C PRO A 64 -3.26 -26.47 4.46
N ASN A 65 -3.35 -25.40 3.67
CA ASN A 65 -2.80 -25.31 2.31
C ASN A 65 -1.69 -24.25 2.17
N GLY A 66 -0.99 -23.94 3.26
CA GLY A 66 0.17 -23.06 3.23
C GLY A 66 0.31 -22.26 4.52
N LYS A 67 0.48 -20.94 4.40
CA LYS A 67 0.62 -20.07 5.57
C LYS A 67 0.09 -18.68 5.32
N ARG A 68 -0.11 -17.93 6.39
CA ARG A 68 -0.45 -16.51 6.38
C ARG A 68 0.55 -15.73 7.21
N ASN A 69 1.05 -14.64 6.63
CA ASN A 69 1.88 -13.67 7.32
C ASN A 69 1.07 -12.40 7.55
N ASN A 70 1.01 -11.96 8.80
CA ASN A 70 0.31 -10.74 9.17
C ASN A 70 1.32 -9.65 9.51
N TYR A 71 1.13 -8.47 8.93
CA TYR A 71 1.90 -7.28 9.26
C TYR A 71 0.98 -6.25 9.89
N VAL A 72 1.12 -6.06 11.20
CA VAL A 72 0.26 -5.18 11.99
C VAL A 72 1.01 -3.90 12.30
N PHE A 73 0.48 -2.78 11.83
CA PHE A 73 1.03 -1.45 12.02
C PHE A 73 0.16 -0.65 12.98
N GLN A 74 0.73 -0.40 14.16
CA GLN A 74 0.08 0.34 15.24
C GLN A 74 0.36 1.83 15.10
N LYS A 75 -0.69 2.66 15.24
CA LYS A 75 -0.56 4.11 15.12
C LYS A 75 0.31 4.66 16.26
N LEU A 76 1.11 5.68 15.96
CA LEU A 76 1.92 6.42 16.93
C LEU A 76 1.32 7.80 17.21
N ASN A 77 1.48 8.28 18.44
CA ASN A 77 1.15 9.64 18.85
C ASN A 77 2.36 10.60 18.73
N GLY A 78 2.21 11.83 19.26
CA GLY A 78 3.24 12.87 19.29
C GLY A 78 4.51 12.52 20.07
N THR A 79 4.41 11.68 21.10
CA THR A 79 5.54 11.24 21.91
C THR A 79 6.25 10.02 21.31
N GLY A 80 5.66 9.39 20.28
CA GLY A 80 6.16 8.18 19.66
C GLY A 80 5.63 6.89 20.29
N ASP A 81 4.70 7.00 21.22
CA ASP A 81 4.02 5.87 21.85
C ASP A 81 2.89 5.35 20.98
N VAL A 82 2.60 4.05 21.13
CA VAL A 82 1.47 3.41 20.45
C VAL A 82 0.16 3.98 20.99
N THR A 83 -0.72 4.34 20.06
CA THR A 83 -2.08 4.80 20.34
C THR A 83 -3.05 4.07 19.43
N ARG A 84 -4.30 3.90 19.90
CA ARG A 84 -5.32 3.18 19.15
C ARG A 84 -5.95 4.09 18.11
N ALA A 85 -5.89 3.69 16.84
CA ALA A 85 -6.73 4.30 15.81
C ALA A 85 -8.20 3.87 16.02
N PRO A 86 -9.19 4.75 15.77
CA PRO A 86 -10.60 4.45 16.03
C PRO A 86 -11.12 3.18 15.34
N ALA A 87 -10.73 2.94 14.09
CA ALA A 87 -11.15 1.77 13.32
C ALA A 87 -10.22 0.54 13.51
N GLY A 88 -9.22 0.61 14.40
CA GLY A 88 -8.25 -0.46 14.64
C GLY A 88 -6.92 -0.26 13.91
N ASP A 89 -6.07 -1.28 13.94
CA ASP A 89 -4.72 -1.22 13.38
C ASP A 89 -4.72 -1.33 11.86
N LEU A 90 -3.64 -0.81 11.25
CA LEU A 90 -3.39 -1.01 9.83
C LEU A 90 -2.81 -2.42 9.64
N VAL A 91 -3.53 -3.30 8.94
CA VAL A 91 -3.15 -4.70 8.77
C VAL A 91 -3.02 -5.03 7.30
N PHE A 92 -1.93 -5.72 6.96
CA PHE A 92 -1.74 -6.38 5.68
C PHE A 92 -1.58 -7.87 5.92
N GLU A 93 -2.45 -8.69 5.34
CA GLU A 93 -2.32 -10.15 5.39
C GLU A 93 -1.85 -10.68 4.04
N LEU A 94 -0.78 -11.46 4.06
CA LEU A 94 -0.22 -12.11 2.88
C LEU A 94 -0.41 -13.62 3.05
N SER A 95 -1.15 -14.25 2.15
CA SER A 95 -1.35 -15.71 2.17
C SER A 95 -0.49 -16.38 1.12
N PHE A 96 0.14 -17.48 1.49
CA PHE A 96 1.08 -18.24 0.69
C PHE A 96 0.60 -19.69 0.55
N ASP A 97 0.86 -20.30 -0.61
CA ASP A 97 0.58 -21.72 -0.84
C ASP A 97 1.64 -22.64 -0.18
N ASN A 98 1.47 -23.96 -0.34
CA ASN A 98 2.41 -24.97 0.16
C ASN A 98 3.82 -24.89 -0.46
N GLN A 99 3.98 -24.17 -1.58
CA GLN A 99 5.28 -23.91 -2.22
C GLN A 99 5.83 -22.53 -1.84
N ASP A 100 5.24 -21.89 -0.83
CA ASP A 100 5.58 -20.57 -0.29
C ASP A 100 5.35 -19.41 -1.28
N ARG A 101 4.46 -19.56 -2.26
CA ARG A 101 4.15 -18.50 -3.23
C ARG A 101 2.93 -17.70 -2.82
N LEU A 102 3.00 -16.37 -2.98
CA LEU A 102 1.95 -15.43 -2.59
C LEU A 102 0.70 -15.62 -3.44
N VAL A 103 -0.37 -16.16 -2.84
CA VAL A 103 -1.65 -16.39 -3.51
C VAL A 103 -2.66 -15.27 -3.27
N SER A 104 -2.52 -14.53 -2.17
CA SER A 104 -3.36 -13.36 -1.93
C SER A 104 -2.71 -12.31 -1.04
N TRP A 105 -3.10 -11.06 -1.26
CA TRP A 105 -2.75 -9.92 -0.43
C TRP A 105 -4.02 -9.16 -0.02
N ASP A 106 -4.32 -9.19 1.27
CA ASP A 106 -5.48 -8.54 1.89
C ASP A 106 -5.07 -7.23 2.58
N PHE A 107 -5.84 -6.18 2.33
CA PHE A 107 -5.69 -4.85 2.87
C PHE A 107 -6.86 -4.53 3.81
N SER A 108 -6.55 -4.19 5.06
CA SER A 108 -7.56 -3.94 6.08
C SER A 108 -8.47 -2.73 5.76
N PRO A 109 -9.69 -2.68 6.34
CA PRO A 109 -10.62 -1.56 6.14
C PRO A 109 -10.02 -0.19 6.51
N VAL A 110 -9.10 -0.19 7.49
CA VAL A 110 -8.35 0.99 7.92
C VAL A 110 -7.50 1.56 6.79
N PHE A 111 -6.87 0.70 5.98
CA PHE A 111 -6.13 1.13 4.80
C PHE A 111 -7.07 1.71 3.73
N LEU A 112 -8.23 1.11 3.54
CA LEU A 112 -9.20 1.54 2.52
C LEU A 112 -9.82 2.91 2.81
N ALA A 113 -9.72 3.40 4.05
CA ALA A 113 -10.06 4.78 4.37
C ALA A 113 -9.13 5.80 3.65
N ILE A 114 -7.88 5.41 3.36
CA ILE A 114 -6.87 6.29 2.73
C ILE A 114 -6.49 5.89 1.30
N ALA A 115 -6.78 4.65 0.90
CA ALA A 115 -6.60 4.13 -0.44
C ALA A 115 -7.88 3.38 -0.87
N PRO A 116 -8.88 4.09 -1.41
CA PRO A 116 -10.17 3.49 -1.72
C PRO A 116 -10.03 2.39 -2.78
N PRO A 117 -10.88 1.34 -2.75
CA PRO A 117 -10.74 0.16 -3.61
C PRO A 117 -10.49 0.45 -5.09
N ALA A 118 -11.36 1.23 -5.74
CA ALA A 118 -11.21 1.55 -7.17
C ALA A 118 -9.88 2.24 -7.49
N PHE A 119 -9.43 3.16 -6.62
CA PHE A 119 -8.17 3.87 -6.81
C PHE A 119 -6.96 2.99 -6.50
N LEU A 120 -7.09 2.08 -5.53
CA LEU A 120 -6.05 1.11 -5.19
C LEU A 120 -5.84 0.11 -6.33
N GLU A 121 -6.93 -0.43 -6.88
CA GLU A 121 -6.89 -1.30 -8.05
C GLU A 121 -6.29 -0.58 -9.27
N ALA A 122 -6.76 0.62 -9.59
CA ALA A 122 -6.19 1.39 -10.69
C ALA A 122 -4.70 1.70 -10.48
N SER A 123 -4.29 1.96 -9.24
CA SER A 123 -2.88 2.13 -8.89
C SER A 123 -2.09 0.84 -9.12
N LEU A 124 -2.61 -0.32 -8.73
CA LEU A 124 -1.98 -1.63 -8.99
C LEU A 124 -1.88 -1.91 -10.48
N ARG A 125 -2.96 -1.71 -11.25
CA ARG A 125 -2.98 -1.85 -12.72
C ARG A 125 -1.94 -0.96 -13.39
N SER A 126 -1.75 0.27 -12.91
CA SER A 126 -0.74 1.18 -13.46
C SER A 126 0.70 0.66 -13.30
N LEU A 127 0.95 -0.26 -12.36
CA LEU A 127 2.29 -0.82 -12.14
C LEU A 127 2.79 -1.69 -13.31
N GLY A 128 1.89 -2.22 -14.15
CA GLY A 128 2.26 -3.03 -15.32
C GLY A 128 3.12 -2.25 -16.32
N SER A 129 2.81 -0.95 -16.48
CA SER A 129 3.58 -0.02 -17.30
C SER A 129 4.56 0.84 -16.51
N ALA A 130 4.85 0.51 -15.24
CA ALA A 130 5.69 1.34 -14.40
C ALA A 130 7.17 1.29 -14.79
N ASN A 131 7.84 2.42 -14.59
CA ASN A 131 9.29 2.53 -14.57
C ASN A 131 9.78 2.31 -13.14
N ILE A 132 10.76 1.42 -12.98
CA ILE A 132 11.39 1.10 -11.70
C ILE A 132 12.76 1.78 -11.67
N ASP A 133 12.94 2.70 -10.75
CA ASP A 133 14.23 3.30 -10.41
C ASP A 133 14.79 2.56 -9.18
N GLN A 134 15.68 1.59 -9.44
CA GLN A 134 16.28 0.76 -8.40
C GLN A 134 17.19 1.57 -7.47
N ALA A 135 17.92 2.56 -8.00
CA ALA A 135 18.85 3.38 -7.22
C ALA A 135 18.11 4.20 -6.15
N ASN A 136 16.92 4.68 -6.47
CA ASN A 136 16.09 5.46 -5.54
C ASN A 136 14.97 4.66 -4.87
N GLN A 137 14.89 3.35 -5.10
CA GLN A 137 13.81 2.46 -4.62
C GLN A 137 12.42 3.05 -4.90
N LYS A 138 12.23 3.52 -6.14
CA LYS A 138 11.03 4.25 -6.55
C LYS A 138 10.37 3.55 -7.73
N VAL A 139 9.06 3.34 -7.63
CA VAL A 139 8.23 2.88 -8.74
C VAL A 139 7.35 4.04 -9.18
N SER A 140 7.32 4.33 -10.47
CA SER A 140 6.50 5.40 -11.05
C SER A 140 5.72 4.88 -12.24
N ALA A 141 4.41 5.08 -12.21
CA ALA A 141 3.50 4.75 -13.30
C ALA A 141 2.76 6.02 -13.76
N ASP A 142 2.45 6.08 -15.04
CA ASP A 142 1.54 7.09 -15.58
C ASP A 142 0.16 6.45 -15.82
N PRO A 143 -0.90 6.87 -15.09
CA PRO A 143 -2.23 6.32 -15.28
C PRO A 143 -3.00 6.98 -16.43
N ALA A 144 -2.37 7.83 -17.26
CA ALA A 144 -3.05 8.56 -18.33
C ALA A 144 -3.82 7.66 -19.32
N HIS A 145 -3.39 6.41 -19.49
CA HIS A 145 -4.03 5.43 -20.38
C HIS A 145 -5.12 4.59 -19.70
N LEU A 146 -5.31 4.73 -18.38
CA LEU A 146 -6.32 3.99 -17.63
C LEU A 146 -7.68 4.70 -17.69
N GLU A 147 -8.74 3.90 -17.63
CA GLU A 147 -10.10 4.44 -17.52
C GLU A 147 -10.23 5.29 -16.26
N LYS A 148 -10.89 6.44 -16.40
CA LYS A 148 -11.10 7.38 -15.31
C LYS A 148 -12.19 6.88 -14.37
N ILE A 149 -11.87 6.89 -13.08
CA ILE A 149 -12.73 6.50 -11.98
C ILE A 149 -13.76 7.61 -11.73
N ALA A 150 -15.03 7.25 -11.66
CA ALA A 150 -16.14 8.15 -11.32
C ALA A 150 -16.42 8.26 -9.81
N ASP A 151 -15.84 7.35 -9.00
CA ASP A 151 -16.02 7.33 -7.56
C ASP A 151 -15.48 8.58 -6.87
N LYS A 152 -16.21 9.03 -5.85
CA LYS A 152 -15.81 10.17 -5.04
C LYS A 152 -14.67 9.79 -4.09
N LEU A 153 -13.63 10.62 -4.08
CA LEU A 153 -12.53 10.47 -3.14
C LEU A 153 -13.00 10.70 -1.69
N PRO A 154 -12.43 9.98 -0.70
CA PRO A 154 -12.85 10.07 0.69
C PRO A 154 -12.78 11.52 1.20
N PRO A 155 -13.82 11.99 1.92
CA PRO A 155 -13.72 13.24 2.65
C PRO A 155 -12.74 13.07 3.82
N ARG A 156 -12.12 14.18 4.23
CA ARG A 156 -11.21 14.22 5.38
C ARG A 156 -11.82 13.65 6.65
N SER A 157 -13.10 13.93 6.90
CA SER A 157 -13.85 13.39 8.04
C SER A 157 -13.88 11.86 8.07
N LYS A 158 -14.02 11.18 6.92
CA LYS A 158 -13.98 9.72 6.84
C LYS A 158 -12.60 9.17 7.21
N VAL A 159 -11.54 9.85 6.78
CA VAL A 159 -10.16 9.47 7.13
C VAL A 159 -9.91 9.64 8.62
N VAL A 160 -10.29 10.79 9.19
CA VAL A 160 -10.14 11.06 10.63
C VAL A 160 -11.00 10.10 11.46
N ALA A 161 -12.20 9.75 11.00
CA ALA A 161 -13.04 8.75 11.68
C ALA A 161 -12.39 7.35 11.71
N ALA A 162 -11.57 7.00 10.71
CA ALA A 162 -10.87 5.71 10.68
C ALA A 162 -9.54 5.73 11.45
N LEU A 163 -8.71 6.75 11.20
CA LEU A 163 -7.34 6.83 11.72
C LEU A 163 -7.20 7.65 12.99
N GLY A 164 -8.20 8.45 13.35
CA GLY A 164 -8.15 9.46 14.41
C GLY A 164 -7.39 10.72 13.97
N GLU A 165 -7.04 11.55 14.95
CA GLU A 165 -6.30 12.80 14.69
C GLU A 165 -4.90 12.52 14.13
N PRO A 166 -4.43 13.30 13.14
CA PRO A 166 -3.08 13.19 12.61
C PRO A 166 -2.04 13.67 13.62
N LEU A 167 -0.79 13.25 13.41
CA LEU A 167 0.38 13.73 14.16
C LEU A 167 0.71 15.19 13.83
N GLU A 168 0.53 15.57 12.58
CA GLU A 168 0.90 16.88 12.06
C GLU A 168 -0.13 17.31 11.01
N ILE A 169 -0.55 18.58 11.08
CA ILE A 169 -1.36 19.24 10.06
C ILE A 169 -0.56 20.41 9.51
N VAL A 170 -0.32 20.42 8.21
CA VAL A 170 0.31 21.55 7.52
C VAL A 170 -0.58 22.05 6.41
N GLU A 171 -0.90 23.32 6.45
CA GLU A 171 -1.59 24.00 5.37
C GLU A 171 -0.57 24.59 4.38
N LYS A 172 -0.76 24.32 3.09
CA LYS A 172 0.02 24.97 2.03
C LYS A 172 -0.80 25.05 0.75
N GLY A 173 -1.04 26.27 0.27
CA GLY A 173 -1.55 26.56 -1.07
C GLY A 173 -2.80 25.74 -1.46
N GLY A 174 -3.95 26.06 -0.86
CA GLY A 174 -5.22 25.38 -1.17
C GLY A 174 -5.29 23.90 -0.75
N SER A 175 -4.27 23.38 -0.08
CA SER A 175 -4.22 21.98 0.39
C SER A 175 -3.88 21.88 1.88
N LEU A 176 -4.48 20.89 2.53
CA LEU A 176 -4.18 20.46 3.90
C LEU A 176 -3.44 19.12 3.86
N ARG A 177 -2.24 19.07 4.43
CA ARG A 177 -1.46 17.84 4.58
C ARG A 177 -1.59 17.30 5.99
N TYR A 178 -2.08 16.08 6.12
CA TYR A 178 -2.18 15.33 7.37
C TYR A 178 -1.07 14.26 7.37
N THR A 179 -0.27 14.22 8.43
CA THR A 179 0.76 13.18 8.61
C THR A 179 0.32 12.19 9.67
N TYR A 180 0.35 10.91 9.33
CA TYR A 180 0.17 9.78 10.24
C TYR A 180 1.45 8.96 10.29
N LYS A 181 1.75 8.40 11.46
CA LYS A 181 2.91 7.53 11.69
C LYS A 181 2.45 6.25 12.34
N PHE A 182 3.01 5.13 11.90
CA PHE A 182 2.72 3.80 12.42
C PHE A 182 4.02 3.04 12.65
N ARG A 183 4.00 2.09 13.58
CA ARG A 183 5.09 1.16 13.84
C ARG A 183 4.60 -0.27 13.68
N LEU A 184 5.36 -1.08 12.97
CA LEU A 184 5.15 -2.51 12.89
C LEU A 184 5.31 -3.15 14.28
N ASP A 185 4.30 -3.89 14.70
CA ASP A 185 4.35 -4.78 15.86
C ASP A 185 5.05 -6.10 15.47
N GLY A 186 6.29 -5.96 15.04
CA GLY A 186 7.14 -7.02 14.50
C GLY A 186 8.59 -6.56 14.60
N ARG A 187 9.53 -7.38 14.14
CA ARG A 187 10.97 -7.09 14.25
C ARG A 187 11.54 -6.70 12.90
N ALA A 188 12.61 -5.90 12.89
CA ALA A 188 13.47 -5.81 11.72
C ALA A 188 14.35 -7.07 11.62
N VAL A 189 14.90 -7.32 10.44
CA VAL A 189 15.86 -8.42 10.24
C VAL A 189 17.21 -8.15 10.90
N ASP A 190 17.57 -6.87 11.06
CA ASP A 190 18.77 -6.38 11.74
C ASP A 190 18.58 -4.91 12.18
N GLU A 191 19.59 -4.34 12.85
CA GLU A 191 19.56 -2.96 13.36
C GLU A 191 19.47 -1.90 12.25
N ASP A 192 20.10 -2.13 11.08
CA ASP A 192 20.09 -1.20 9.95
C ASP A 192 18.69 -1.04 9.34
N HIS A 193 17.84 -2.05 9.53
CA HIS A 193 16.47 -2.11 9.04
C HIS A 193 15.41 -1.70 10.09
N GLU A 194 15.76 -1.34 11.33
CA GLU A 194 14.79 -0.89 12.35
C GLU A 194 13.92 0.29 11.87
N LYS A 195 14.51 1.20 11.08
CA LYS A 195 13.77 2.31 10.45
C LYS A 195 12.65 1.86 9.51
N ASN A 196 12.71 0.65 8.96
CA ASN A 196 11.71 0.12 8.03
C ASN A 196 10.45 -0.37 8.75
N ARG A 197 10.51 -0.56 10.07
CA ARG A 197 9.33 -0.81 10.92
C ARG A 197 8.44 0.42 11.04
N ILE A 198 8.94 1.61 10.69
CA ILE A 198 8.18 2.85 10.74
C ILE A 198 7.55 3.15 9.39
N ALA A 199 6.21 3.18 9.37
CA ALA A 199 5.45 3.66 8.24
C ALA A 199 5.00 5.11 8.45
N VAL A 200 5.08 5.93 7.41
CA VAL A 200 4.62 7.32 7.42
C VAL A 200 3.67 7.53 6.26
N ALA A 201 2.42 7.91 6.55
CA ALA A 201 1.43 8.28 5.56
C ALA A 201 1.19 9.79 5.59
N LYS A 202 1.38 10.45 4.44
CA LYS A 202 1.08 11.86 4.21
C LYS A 202 -0.12 11.95 3.28
N LEU A 203 -1.22 12.45 3.80
CA LEU A 203 -2.49 12.55 3.10
C LEU A 203 -2.74 14.02 2.79
N TYR A 204 -3.08 14.32 1.55
CA TYR A 204 -3.30 15.69 1.08
C TYR A 204 -4.76 15.85 0.74
N PHE A 205 -5.42 16.80 1.39
CA PHE A 205 -6.81 17.14 1.14
C PHE A 205 -6.88 18.45 0.37
N ASP A 206 -7.83 18.53 -0.55
CA ASP A 206 -8.21 19.76 -1.22
C ASP A 206 -9.06 20.61 -0.28
N LYS A 207 -8.74 21.91 -0.12
CA LYS A 207 -9.48 22.78 0.81
C LYS A 207 -10.88 23.16 0.33
N GLN A 208 -11.16 23.12 -0.97
CA GLN A 208 -12.47 23.50 -1.50
C GLN A 208 -13.46 22.36 -1.34
N THR A 209 -13.03 21.15 -1.66
CA THR A 209 -13.88 19.95 -1.65
C THR A 209 -13.79 19.14 -0.35
N ASP A 210 -12.80 19.40 0.50
CA ASP A 210 -12.45 18.63 1.71
C ASP A 210 -12.20 17.14 1.43
N ARG A 211 -11.74 16.81 0.22
CA ARG A 211 -11.52 15.43 -0.25
C ARG A 211 -10.05 15.12 -0.42
N LEU A 212 -9.71 13.85 -0.21
CA LEU A 212 -8.38 13.31 -0.45
C LEU A 212 -8.02 13.54 -1.92
N SER A 213 -6.82 14.07 -2.16
CA SER A 213 -6.32 14.41 -3.50
C SER A 213 -5.04 13.66 -3.84
N LYS A 214 -4.23 13.36 -2.82
CA LYS A 214 -2.97 12.64 -2.94
C LYS A 214 -2.64 11.90 -1.65
N MET A 215 -1.99 10.75 -1.79
CA MET A 215 -1.32 10.03 -0.71
C MET A 215 0.17 9.90 -1.04
N SER A 216 1.02 10.04 -0.04
CA SER A 216 2.42 9.64 -0.11
C SER A 216 2.75 8.81 1.12
N GLY A 217 3.25 7.61 0.91
CA GLY A 217 3.61 6.66 1.96
C GLY A 217 5.10 6.36 1.93
N ARG A 218 5.73 6.21 3.09
CA ARG A 218 6.93 5.40 3.25
C ARG A 218 6.55 4.17 4.06
N PHE A 219 6.81 2.99 3.53
CA PHE A 219 6.44 1.71 4.12
C PHE A 219 7.49 0.68 3.75
N ALA A 220 8.03 -0.09 4.71
CA ALA A 220 8.99 -1.17 4.42
C ALA A 220 10.17 -0.71 3.54
N GLY A 221 10.71 0.49 3.77
CA GLY A 221 11.77 1.08 2.94
C GLY A 221 11.29 1.71 1.62
N LEU A 222 10.15 1.27 1.08
CA LEU A 222 9.57 1.75 -0.18
C LEU A 222 8.85 3.09 -0.02
N LYS A 223 8.96 3.93 -1.05
CA LYS A 223 8.19 5.18 -1.17
C LYS A 223 7.07 4.96 -2.18
N LEU A 224 5.83 5.08 -1.74
CA LEU A 224 4.63 5.06 -2.58
C LEU A 224 4.08 6.49 -2.71
N THR A 225 3.60 6.87 -3.88
CA THR A 225 2.83 8.10 -4.05
C THR A 225 1.71 7.87 -5.04
N ILE A 226 0.49 8.15 -4.61
CA ILE A 226 -0.71 8.07 -5.43
C ILE A 226 -1.28 9.47 -5.57
N ASN A 227 -1.36 9.98 -6.79
CA ASN A 227 -2.04 11.23 -7.09
C ASN A 227 -3.44 10.90 -7.62
N TYR A 228 -4.43 10.90 -6.73
CA TYR A 228 -5.78 10.45 -7.03
C TYR A 228 -6.46 11.26 -8.13
N ARG A 229 -6.14 12.56 -8.25
CA ARG A 229 -6.67 13.42 -9.31
C ARG A 229 -6.30 12.94 -10.72
N ARG A 230 -5.19 12.22 -10.87
CA ARG A 230 -4.80 11.65 -12.17
C ARG A 230 -5.72 10.50 -12.60
N PHE A 231 -6.51 9.94 -11.68
CA PHE A 231 -7.43 8.84 -11.93
C PHE A 231 -8.89 9.28 -12.00
N THR A 232 -9.24 10.49 -11.56
CA THR A 232 -10.62 11.00 -11.63
C THR A 232 -10.93 11.65 -12.97
N LYS A 233 -12.21 11.64 -13.38
CA LYS A 233 -12.73 12.60 -14.37
C LYS A 233 -12.74 13.97 -13.69
N ASP A 234 -12.13 14.99 -14.30
CA ASP A 234 -12.11 16.33 -13.70
C ASP A 234 -13.57 16.83 -13.54
N GLU A 235 -13.96 17.27 -12.33
CA GLU A 235 -15.27 17.90 -12.08
C GLU A 235 -15.41 19.26 -12.82
N HIS A 236 -14.37 19.74 -13.49
CA HIS A 236 -14.38 21.00 -14.25
C HIS A 236 -14.93 20.91 -15.68
N GLU A 237 -15.17 19.72 -16.23
CA GLU A 237 -15.73 19.56 -17.59
C GLU A 237 -17.25 19.28 -17.63
N ALA A 238 -17.94 19.29 -16.49
CA ALA A 238 -19.40 19.15 -16.42
C ALA A 238 -20.14 20.51 -16.37
N GLY A 239 -19.64 21.47 -17.12
CA GLY A 239 -20.17 22.84 -17.17
C GLY A 239 -19.85 23.52 -18.50
N THR A 240 -20.33 22.96 -19.61
CA THR A 240 -20.57 23.69 -20.85
C THR A 240 -21.88 23.25 -21.47
#